data_AF-A0A0G0ZTK8-F1
#
_entry.id   AF-A0A0G0ZTK8-F1
#
_cell.length_a   1.000
_cell.length_b   1.000
_cell.length_c   1.000
_cell.angle_alpha   90.00
_cell.angle_beta   90.00
_cell.angle_gamma   90.00
#
_symmetry.space_group_name_H-M   'P 1'
#
loop_
_entity.id
_entity.type
_entity.pdbx_description
1 polymer ?
#
loop_
_entity_poly.entity_id
_entity_poly.type
_entity_poly.pdbx_seq_one_letter_code
_entity_poly.pdbx_strand_id
1 'polypeptide(L)'
;MPDYVTGFFDRPEPTFRKEIFKEYKIHRPKAPDELVSQIIEARKLLENFNIKTFETPGFEADDLIGAAAEKFKNLPEIKIIILTGDLDALQLVENDKVVVETIKKGVSETAIYNEEGVKERYGLAPKQIPDYKGLVGDASDNILGVPGIGPKTATPLIQKYGSLENFLEQGQKEKSYQKISELKEQALLSKHLGEIRRDAPLEINLEDLKYQGLPKEKLTAYFETREDSSICAKRRS
;
A
#
# COMPACT_ATOMS: atom_id res chain seq x y z
N MET A 1 2.62 14.32 16.98
CA MET A 1 1.32 13.60 16.92
C MET A 1 0.58 14.13 15.71
N PRO A 2 -0.13 13.28 14.96
CA PRO A 2 -0.84 13.73 13.77
C PRO A 2 -2.09 14.53 14.15
N ASP A 3 -2.49 15.49 13.31
CA ASP A 3 -3.75 16.21 13.44
C ASP A 3 -4.96 15.36 13.02
N TYR A 4 -4.72 14.41 12.11
CA TYR A 4 -5.72 13.49 11.57
C TYR A 4 -5.19 12.07 11.52
N VAL A 5 -6.02 11.08 11.83
CA VAL A 5 -5.62 9.67 11.81
C VAL A 5 -6.80 8.77 11.43
N THR A 6 -6.52 7.74 10.64
CA THR A 6 -7.47 6.71 10.24
C THR A 6 -6.76 5.39 9.99
N GLY A 7 -7.50 4.28 10.05
CA GLY A 7 -7.01 2.96 9.63
C GLY A 7 -7.84 2.37 8.48
N PHE A 8 -7.24 1.48 7.71
CA PHE A 8 -7.91 0.72 6.65
C PHE A 8 -7.67 -0.77 6.87
N PHE A 9 -8.69 -1.57 6.62
CA PHE A 9 -8.58 -3.02 6.79
C PHE A 9 -9.09 -3.76 5.56
N ASP A 10 -8.44 -4.89 5.29
CA ASP A 10 -8.92 -5.86 4.32
C ASP A 10 -10.19 -6.55 4.81
N ARG A 11 -10.99 -6.97 3.82
CA ARG A 11 -12.17 -7.79 4.03
C ARG A 11 -11.95 -9.20 3.47
N PRO A 12 -12.63 -10.23 4.00
CA PRO A 12 -12.47 -11.61 3.53
C PRO A 12 -13.04 -11.86 2.12
N GLU A 13 -13.95 -11.01 1.65
CA GLU A 13 -14.56 -11.11 0.32
C GLU A 13 -13.52 -10.99 -0.81
N PRO A 14 -13.73 -11.64 -1.97
CA PRO A 14 -12.87 -11.45 -3.14
C PRO A 14 -12.78 -9.99 -3.56
N THR A 15 -11.60 -9.60 -4.03
CA THR A 15 -11.33 -8.26 -4.57
C THR A 15 -11.45 -8.27 -6.08
N PHE A 16 -11.50 -7.09 -6.70
CA PHE A 16 -11.49 -6.96 -8.17
C PHE A 16 -10.30 -7.71 -8.80
N ARG A 17 -9.14 -7.76 -8.12
CA ARG A 17 -7.96 -8.50 -8.58
C ARG A 17 -8.23 -10.00 -8.73
N LYS A 18 -8.94 -10.61 -7.78
CA LYS A 18 -9.32 -12.05 -7.86
C LYS A 18 -10.39 -12.32 -8.92
N GLU A 19 -11.25 -11.35 -9.21
CA GLU A 19 -12.24 -11.46 -10.27
C GLU A 19 -11.57 -11.45 -11.66
N ILE A 20 -10.56 -10.60 -11.84
CA ILE A 20 -9.81 -10.47 -13.11
C ILE A 20 -8.79 -11.61 -13.26
N PHE A 21 -8.08 -11.99 -12.20
CA PHE A 21 -7.05 -13.02 -12.23
C PHE A 21 -7.19 -13.98 -11.05
N LYS A 22 -7.76 -15.16 -11.31
CA LYS A 22 -8.09 -16.16 -10.28
C LYS A 22 -6.89 -16.67 -9.49
N GLU A 23 -5.69 -16.63 -10.08
CA GLU A 23 -4.46 -17.08 -9.44
C GLU A 23 -3.80 -16.00 -8.57
N TYR A 24 -4.37 -14.79 -8.50
CA TYR A 24 -3.88 -13.70 -7.65
C TYR A 24 -3.88 -14.10 -6.17
N LYS A 25 -2.71 -13.94 -5.50
CA LYS A 25 -2.48 -14.35 -4.11
C LYS A 25 -2.85 -15.81 -3.80
N ILE A 26 -2.90 -16.71 -4.80
CA ILE A 26 -3.35 -18.11 -4.62
C ILE A 26 -2.46 -18.93 -3.69
N HIS A 27 -1.16 -18.61 -3.64
CA HIS A 27 -0.19 -19.28 -2.78
C HIS A 27 -0.15 -18.71 -1.36
N ARG A 28 -0.91 -17.64 -1.07
CA ARG A 28 -0.96 -17.07 0.27
C ARG A 28 -1.72 -18.05 1.18
N PRO A 29 -1.07 -18.59 2.22
CA PRO A 29 -1.77 -19.46 3.16
C PRO A 29 -2.90 -18.69 3.82
N LYS A 30 -3.93 -19.41 4.29
CA LYS A 30 -4.93 -18.78 5.17
C LYS A 30 -4.21 -18.12 6.34
N ALA A 31 -4.64 -16.92 6.70
CA ALA A 31 -4.11 -16.22 7.85
C ALA A 31 -4.23 -17.14 9.09
N PRO A 32 -3.15 -17.35 9.86
CA PRO A 32 -3.22 -18.12 11.09
C PRO A 32 -4.25 -17.52 12.05
N ASP A 33 -4.96 -18.35 12.82
CA ASP A 33 -6.01 -17.89 13.74
C ASP A 33 -5.49 -16.83 14.74
N GLU A 34 -4.22 -16.97 15.16
CA GLU A 34 -3.55 -15.99 16.00
C GLU A 34 -3.46 -14.60 15.33
N LEU A 35 -3.09 -14.56 14.04
CA LEU A 35 -3.03 -13.30 13.28
C LEU A 35 -4.43 -12.70 13.10
N VAL A 36 -5.44 -13.54 12.83
CA VAL A 36 -6.84 -13.10 12.74
C VAL A 36 -7.29 -12.49 14.07
N SER A 37 -6.95 -13.13 15.19
CA SER A 37 -7.22 -12.60 16.54
C SER A 37 -6.52 -11.25 16.74
N GLN A 38 -5.23 -11.14 16.40
CA GLN A 38 -4.49 -9.88 16.50
C GLN A 38 -5.11 -8.74 15.67
N ILE A 39 -5.61 -9.03 14.46
CA ILE A 39 -6.29 -8.03 13.61
C ILE A 39 -7.61 -7.58 14.24
N ILE A 40 -8.41 -8.51 14.77
CA ILE A 40 -9.66 -8.19 15.49
C ILE A 40 -9.35 -7.31 16.71
N GLU A 41 -8.27 -7.60 17.41
CA GLU A 41 -7.86 -6.80 18.57
C GLU A 41 -7.32 -5.42 18.18
N ALA A 42 -6.57 -5.31 17.08
CA ALA A 42 -6.15 -4.02 16.54
C ALA A 42 -7.34 -3.12 16.20
N ARG A 43 -8.42 -3.68 15.62
CA ARG A 43 -9.67 -2.93 15.36
C ARG A 43 -10.29 -2.37 16.63
N LYS A 44 -10.46 -3.22 17.66
CA LYS A 44 -10.97 -2.80 18.97
C LYS A 44 -10.09 -1.73 19.61
N LEU A 45 -8.77 -1.84 19.47
CA LEU A 45 -7.84 -0.86 20.00
C LEU A 45 -8.02 0.51 19.33
N LEU A 46 -8.08 0.54 17.99
CA LEU A 46 -8.31 1.79 17.24
C LEU A 46 -9.67 2.42 17.59
N GLU A 47 -10.72 1.62 17.74
CA GLU A 47 -12.03 2.09 18.20
C GLU A 47 -11.93 2.73 19.60
N ASN A 48 -11.25 2.07 20.54
CA ASN A 48 -10.99 2.63 21.86
C ASN A 48 -10.11 3.89 21.83
N PHE A 49 -9.32 4.09 20.78
CA PHE A 49 -8.52 5.30 20.58
C PHE A 49 -9.34 6.42 19.91
N ASN A 50 -10.63 6.20 19.66
CA ASN A 50 -11.50 7.06 18.84
C ASN A 50 -10.92 7.30 17.43
N ILE A 51 -10.23 6.31 16.87
CA ILE A 51 -9.69 6.34 15.50
C ILE A 51 -10.70 5.64 14.60
N LYS A 52 -11.24 6.38 13.62
CA LYS A 52 -12.15 5.82 12.62
C LYS A 52 -11.39 4.87 11.69
N THR A 53 -12.03 3.77 11.32
CA THR A 53 -11.45 2.77 10.43
C THR A 53 -12.41 2.45 9.30
N PHE A 54 -11.88 2.09 8.14
CA PHE A 54 -12.66 1.89 6.92
C PHE A 54 -12.30 0.56 6.25
N GLU A 55 -13.30 -0.03 5.60
CA GLU A 55 -13.20 -1.24 4.81
C GLU A 55 -14.30 -1.20 3.74
N THR A 56 -14.01 -1.69 2.54
CA THR A 56 -14.95 -1.66 1.42
C THR A 56 -14.91 -2.99 0.68
N PRO A 57 -16.05 -3.67 0.47
CA PRO A 57 -16.09 -4.90 -0.32
C PRO A 57 -15.50 -4.72 -1.72
N GLY A 58 -14.75 -5.71 -2.21
CA GLY A 58 -14.15 -5.68 -3.54
C GLY A 58 -12.80 -4.97 -3.65
N PHE A 59 -12.33 -4.31 -2.58
CA PHE A 59 -11.07 -3.55 -2.54
C PHE A 59 -10.17 -4.01 -1.39
N GLU A 60 -8.86 -3.88 -1.58
CA GLU A 60 -7.87 -4.11 -0.52
C GLU A 60 -7.66 -2.84 0.30
N ALA A 61 -7.09 -2.97 1.50
CA ALA A 61 -6.79 -1.83 2.36
C ALA A 61 -5.90 -0.78 1.64
N ASP A 62 -4.95 -1.25 0.82
CA ASP A 62 -4.07 -0.39 0.04
C ASP A 62 -4.82 0.47 -0.99
N ASP A 63 -5.89 -0.05 -1.59
CA ASP A 63 -6.75 0.69 -2.52
C ASP A 63 -7.54 1.80 -1.79
N LEU A 64 -7.93 1.57 -0.53
CA LEU A 64 -8.59 2.58 0.28
C LEU A 64 -7.61 3.66 0.76
N ILE A 65 -6.37 3.27 1.06
CA ILE A 65 -5.27 4.21 1.30
C ILE A 65 -5.04 5.07 0.06
N GLY A 66 -4.98 4.46 -1.13
CA GLY A 66 -4.84 5.16 -2.41
C GLY A 66 -5.96 6.17 -2.65
N ALA A 67 -7.22 5.77 -2.45
CA ALA A 67 -8.37 6.65 -2.59
C ALA A 67 -8.38 7.81 -1.58
N ALA A 68 -8.04 7.55 -0.32
CA ALA A 68 -7.95 8.59 0.70
C ALA A 68 -6.81 9.58 0.41
N ALA A 69 -5.63 9.08 0.01
CA ALA A 69 -4.50 9.92 -0.37
C ALA A 69 -4.85 10.82 -1.55
N GLU A 70 -5.46 10.27 -2.60
CA GLU A 70 -5.89 11.03 -3.78
C GLU A 70 -6.92 12.12 -3.43
N LYS A 71 -7.85 11.82 -2.51
CA LYS A 71 -8.87 12.78 -2.07
C LYS A 71 -8.28 13.97 -1.32
N PHE A 72 -7.27 13.75 -0.48
CA PHE A 72 -6.77 14.79 0.45
C PHE A 72 -5.46 15.45 0.02
N LYS A 73 -4.69 14.88 -0.93
CA LYS A 73 -3.36 15.40 -1.30
C LYS A 73 -3.34 16.84 -1.80
N ASN A 74 -4.45 17.33 -2.37
CA ASN A 74 -4.56 18.69 -2.91
C ASN A 74 -4.88 19.75 -1.84
N LEU A 75 -5.15 19.35 -0.58
CA LEU A 75 -5.39 20.28 0.50
C LEU A 75 -4.06 20.92 0.96
N PRO A 76 -3.86 22.25 0.85
CA PRO A 76 -2.55 22.88 1.06
C PRO A 76 -1.89 22.55 2.42
N GLU A 77 -2.67 22.55 3.50
CA GLU A 77 -2.19 22.35 4.87
C GLU A 77 -1.96 20.88 5.27
N ILE A 78 -2.29 19.91 4.39
CA ILE A 78 -2.28 18.49 4.76
C ILE A 78 -1.04 17.78 4.21
N LYS A 79 -0.18 17.26 5.09
CA LYS A 79 0.84 16.28 4.71
C LYS A 79 0.32 14.88 5.02
N ILE A 80 0.40 13.97 4.04
CA ILE A 80 -0.08 12.60 4.18
C ILE A 80 1.12 11.68 4.42
N ILE A 81 1.05 10.91 5.50
CA ILE A 81 2.03 9.88 5.84
C ILE A 81 1.30 8.54 5.83
N ILE A 82 1.68 7.67 4.90
CA ILE A 82 1.14 6.31 4.79
C ILE A 82 2.05 5.40 5.58
N LEU A 83 1.58 4.89 6.72
CA LEU A 83 2.32 3.95 7.55
C LEU A 83 2.00 2.52 7.10
N THR A 84 2.94 1.86 6.43
CA THR A 84 2.77 0.47 5.98
C THR A 84 4.10 -0.28 5.84
N GLY A 85 4.04 -1.60 6.00
CA GLY A 85 5.14 -2.50 5.66
C GLY A 85 5.21 -2.83 4.17
N ASP A 86 4.13 -2.57 3.42
CA ASP A 86 4.04 -2.88 2.01
C ASP A 86 4.73 -1.80 1.16
N LEU A 87 5.66 -2.24 0.31
CA LEU A 87 6.41 -1.33 -0.56
C LEU A 87 5.64 -0.99 -1.84
N ASP A 88 4.50 -1.63 -2.10
CA ASP A 88 3.66 -1.29 -3.23
C ASP A 88 3.00 0.09 -3.05
N ALA A 89 2.80 0.51 -1.80
CA ALA A 89 2.35 1.87 -1.46
C ALA A 89 3.32 2.97 -1.93
N LEU A 90 4.58 2.65 -2.26
CA LEU A 90 5.53 3.62 -2.80
C LEU A 90 5.05 4.25 -4.12
N GLN A 91 4.13 3.60 -4.85
CA GLN A 91 3.51 4.19 -6.04
C GLN A 91 2.58 5.39 -5.74
N LEU A 92 2.15 5.56 -4.48
CA LEU A 92 1.30 6.66 -4.03
C LEU A 92 2.09 7.90 -3.62
N VAL A 93 3.41 7.80 -3.51
CA VAL A 93 4.28 8.92 -3.12
C VAL A 93 4.15 10.06 -4.12
N GLU A 94 4.09 11.29 -3.59
CA GLU A 94 3.99 12.51 -4.39
C GLU A 94 4.83 13.61 -3.72
N ASN A 95 6.03 13.87 -4.27
CA ASN A 95 7.03 14.77 -3.69
C ASN A 95 7.24 14.49 -2.19
N ASP A 96 7.15 15.53 -1.35
CA ASP A 96 7.11 15.45 0.12
C ASP A 96 5.69 15.59 0.69
N LYS A 97 4.66 15.62 -0.18
CA LYS A 97 3.25 15.82 0.18
C LYS A 97 2.59 14.53 0.64
N VAL A 98 2.83 13.45 -0.10
CA VAL A 98 2.44 12.08 0.25
C VAL A 98 3.72 11.27 0.37
N VAL A 99 4.00 10.76 1.56
CA VAL A 99 5.19 9.94 1.85
C VAL A 99 4.78 8.61 2.47
N VAL A 100 5.61 7.58 2.28
CA VAL A 100 5.40 6.27 2.89
C VAL A 100 6.41 6.08 4.01
N GLU A 101 5.93 5.80 5.22
CA GLU A 101 6.76 5.41 6.34
C GLU A 101 6.66 3.90 6.56
N THR A 102 7.80 3.23 6.60
CA THR A 102 7.88 1.78 6.82
C THR A 102 8.80 1.46 7.99
N ILE A 103 8.49 0.40 8.72
CA ILE A 103 9.28 -0.03 9.88
C ILE A 103 10.43 -0.91 9.37
N LYS A 104 11.69 -0.48 9.59
CA LYS A 104 12.87 -1.31 9.32
C LYS A 104 12.97 -2.43 10.37
N LYS A 105 13.85 -3.41 10.16
CA LYS A 105 14.08 -4.51 11.11
C LYS A 105 14.40 -3.95 12.51
N GLY A 106 13.54 -4.26 13.49
CA GLY A 106 13.60 -3.72 14.85
C GLY A 106 12.55 -2.62 15.05
N VAL A 107 11.77 -2.68 16.14
CA VAL A 107 10.57 -1.85 16.38
C VAL A 107 10.87 -0.33 16.45
N SER A 108 12.15 0.08 16.44
CA SER A 108 12.60 1.45 16.69
C SER A 108 13.14 2.22 15.47
N GLU A 109 13.44 1.59 14.35
CA GLU A 109 13.96 2.29 13.16
C GLU A 109 12.90 2.36 12.07
N THR A 110 12.47 3.55 11.67
CA THR A 110 11.58 3.75 10.52
C THR A 110 12.36 4.31 9.32
N ALA A 111 11.87 4.02 8.11
CA ALA A 111 12.32 4.64 6.87
C ALA A 111 11.17 5.43 6.28
N ILE A 112 11.40 6.70 5.95
CA ILE A 112 10.45 7.53 5.22
C ILE A 112 10.90 7.58 3.77
N TYR A 113 10.01 7.20 2.86
CA TYR A 113 10.17 7.30 1.42
C TYR A 113 9.34 8.46 0.90
N ASN A 114 10.03 9.52 0.48
CA ASN A 114 9.51 10.53 -0.43
C ASN A 114 9.90 10.15 -1.87
N GLU A 115 9.62 11.02 -2.83
CA GLU A 115 9.86 10.74 -4.25
C GLU A 115 11.34 10.40 -4.54
N GLU A 116 12.27 11.10 -3.90
CA GLU A 116 13.71 10.82 -4.03
C GLU A 116 14.06 9.44 -3.48
N GLY A 117 13.52 9.06 -2.32
CA GLY A 117 13.70 7.71 -1.78
C GLY A 117 13.19 6.59 -2.72
N VAL A 118 12.10 6.85 -3.46
CA VAL A 118 11.60 5.90 -4.48
C VAL A 118 12.55 5.83 -5.67
N LYS A 119 13.06 6.98 -6.15
CA LYS A 119 14.04 7.04 -7.24
C LYS A 119 15.35 6.36 -6.86
N GLU A 120 15.87 6.55 -5.66
CA GLU A 120 17.07 5.87 -5.18
C GLU A 120 16.90 4.35 -5.15
N ARG A 121 15.70 3.88 -4.74
CA ARG A 121 15.41 2.46 -4.61
C ARG A 121 15.20 1.75 -5.94
N TYR A 122 14.44 2.34 -6.86
CA TYR A 122 14.01 1.68 -8.11
C TYR A 122 14.64 2.26 -9.37
N GLY A 123 15.25 3.45 -9.28
CA GLY A 123 15.62 4.26 -10.45
C GLY A 123 14.40 4.88 -11.16
N LEU A 124 13.22 4.86 -10.55
CA LEU A 124 11.95 5.19 -11.18
C LEU A 124 11.16 6.19 -10.35
N ALA A 125 10.29 6.96 -11.00
CA ALA A 125 9.31 7.78 -10.29
C ALA A 125 8.19 6.89 -9.69
N PRO A 126 7.53 7.30 -8.59
CA PRO A 126 6.40 6.58 -7.98
C PRO A 126 5.34 6.10 -8.99
N LYS A 127 4.94 6.98 -9.91
CA LYS A 127 3.94 6.67 -10.95
C LYS A 127 4.35 5.58 -11.94
N GLN A 128 5.63 5.21 -11.99
CA GLN A 128 6.19 4.22 -12.90
C GLN A 128 6.35 2.84 -12.24
N ILE A 129 6.11 2.73 -10.93
CA ILE A 129 6.21 1.47 -10.19
C ILE A 129 5.22 0.42 -10.74
N PRO A 130 3.96 0.75 -11.09
CA PRO A 130 3.06 -0.22 -11.72
C PRO A 130 3.57 -0.74 -13.07
N ASP A 131 4.13 0.13 -13.92
CA ASP A 131 4.72 -0.27 -15.21
C ASP A 131 5.90 -1.24 -15.00
N TYR A 132 6.74 -0.95 -14.02
CA TYR A 132 7.83 -1.82 -13.61
C TYR A 132 7.33 -3.18 -13.12
N LYS A 133 6.29 -3.22 -12.29
CA LYS A 133 5.64 -4.46 -11.84
C LYS A 133 5.00 -5.24 -12.99
N GLY A 134 4.45 -4.55 -13.99
CA GLY A 134 3.95 -5.18 -15.21
C GLY A 134 5.00 -5.97 -15.97
N LEU A 135 6.25 -5.51 -15.94
CA LEU A 135 7.38 -6.20 -16.58
C LEU A 135 8.04 -7.25 -15.68
N VAL A 136 8.28 -6.93 -14.42
CA VAL A 136 9.06 -7.79 -13.51
C VAL A 136 8.19 -8.85 -12.82
N GLY A 137 6.92 -8.55 -12.61
CA GLY A 137 6.01 -9.35 -11.78
C GLY A 137 6.23 -9.14 -10.28
N ASP A 138 5.49 -9.92 -9.51
CA ASP A 138 5.55 -9.99 -8.06
C ASP A 138 5.25 -11.42 -7.61
N ALA A 139 6.28 -12.12 -7.15
CA ALA A 139 6.13 -13.51 -6.71
C ALA A 139 5.29 -13.66 -5.43
N SER A 140 5.29 -12.69 -4.52
CA SER A 140 4.49 -12.77 -3.29
C SER A 140 2.99 -12.70 -3.55
N ASP A 141 2.60 -11.98 -4.59
CA ASP A 141 1.21 -11.80 -5.02
C ASP A 141 0.81 -12.71 -6.19
N ASN A 142 1.73 -13.56 -6.65
CA ASN A 142 1.58 -14.39 -7.83
C ASN A 142 1.27 -13.58 -9.11
N ILE A 143 1.88 -12.40 -9.24
CA ILE A 143 1.87 -11.58 -10.45
C ILE A 143 3.03 -12.05 -11.34
N LEU A 144 2.72 -12.53 -12.54
CA LEU A 144 3.71 -13.23 -13.38
C LEU A 144 4.74 -12.31 -14.03
N GLY A 145 4.38 -11.06 -14.38
CA GLY A 145 5.26 -10.18 -15.15
C GLY A 145 5.58 -10.74 -16.53
N VAL A 146 6.77 -10.47 -17.09
CA VAL A 146 7.25 -11.03 -18.36
C VAL A 146 8.47 -11.94 -18.08
N PRO A 147 8.40 -13.26 -18.36
CA PRO A 147 9.48 -14.20 -18.07
C PRO A 147 10.85 -13.80 -18.65
N GLY A 148 11.82 -13.65 -17.77
CA GLY A 148 13.18 -13.24 -18.14
C GLY A 148 13.36 -11.73 -18.35
N ILE A 149 12.36 -10.91 -18.00
CA ILE A 149 12.50 -9.46 -17.86
C ILE A 149 12.62 -9.15 -16.36
N GLY A 150 13.86 -9.00 -15.89
CA GLY A 150 14.15 -8.62 -14.51
C GLY A 150 14.34 -7.10 -14.33
N PRO A 151 14.65 -6.65 -13.10
CA PRO A 151 14.81 -5.23 -12.78
C PRO A 151 15.84 -4.51 -13.67
N LYS A 152 16.95 -5.18 -14.00
CA LYS A 152 18.00 -4.63 -14.87
C LYS A 152 17.55 -4.32 -16.30
N THR A 153 16.49 -4.98 -16.75
CA THR A 153 15.90 -4.75 -18.08
C THR A 153 14.70 -3.81 -17.97
N ALA A 154 13.83 -4.02 -16.98
CA ALA A 154 12.61 -3.23 -16.82
C ALA A 154 12.90 -1.75 -16.51
N THR A 155 13.78 -1.45 -15.54
CA THR A 155 14.05 -0.07 -15.12
C THR A 155 14.51 0.83 -16.27
N PRO A 156 15.55 0.48 -17.08
CA PRO A 156 15.97 1.32 -18.20
C PRO A 156 14.88 1.54 -19.27
N LEU A 157 14.04 0.53 -19.51
CA LEU A 157 12.93 0.65 -20.46
C LEU A 157 11.90 1.65 -19.95
N ILE A 158 11.46 1.53 -18.70
CA ILE A 158 10.47 2.43 -18.14
C ILE A 158 11.03 3.85 -17.96
N GLN A 159 12.31 4.00 -17.61
CA GLN A 159 13.00 5.31 -17.62
C GLN A 159 12.97 5.95 -19.00
N LYS A 160 13.26 5.17 -20.05
CA LYS A 160 13.38 5.66 -21.43
C LYS A 160 12.03 5.99 -22.06
N TYR A 161 11.04 5.13 -21.87
CA TYR A 161 9.74 5.22 -22.56
C TYR A 161 8.65 5.85 -21.67
N GLY A 162 8.89 5.99 -20.37
CA GLY A 162 7.94 6.59 -19.43
C GLY A 162 6.91 5.60 -18.89
N SER A 163 6.33 4.77 -19.75
CA SER A 163 5.34 3.74 -19.39
C SER A 163 5.50 2.46 -20.23
N LEU A 164 4.83 1.39 -19.80
CA LEU A 164 4.77 0.12 -20.53
C LEU A 164 4.07 0.29 -21.88
N GLU A 165 3.01 1.07 -21.95
CA GLU A 165 2.26 1.34 -23.19
C GLU A 165 3.15 2.06 -24.21
N ASN A 166 3.85 3.11 -23.79
CA ASN A 166 4.78 3.84 -24.65
C ASN A 166 5.92 2.93 -25.15
N PHE A 167 6.40 2.02 -24.31
CA PHE A 167 7.38 1.02 -24.72
C PHE A 167 6.81 0.07 -25.79
N LEU A 168 5.57 -0.40 -25.65
CA LEU A 168 4.92 -1.25 -26.64
C LEU A 168 4.70 -0.51 -27.98
N GLU A 169 4.50 0.81 -27.95
CA GLU A 169 4.31 1.62 -29.15
C GLU A 169 5.62 2.02 -29.85
N GLN A 170 6.70 2.23 -29.10
CA GLN A 170 7.93 2.90 -29.62
C GLN A 170 9.21 2.07 -29.40
N GLY A 171 9.09 0.93 -28.72
CA GLY A 171 10.21 0.10 -28.26
C GLY A 171 10.78 -0.85 -29.29
N GLN A 172 10.36 -0.82 -30.57
CA GLN A 172 10.68 -1.85 -31.57
C GLN A 172 12.19 -2.09 -31.77
N LYS A 173 13.03 -1.10 -31.44
CA LYS A 173 14.49 -1.18 -31.54
C LYS A 173 15.16 -1.86 -30.33
N GLU A 174 14.42 -2.09 -29.24
CA GLU A 174 14.93 -2.70 -28.03
C GLU A 174 15.01 -4.22 -28.17
N LYS A 175 16.08 -4.82 -27.63
CA LYS A 175 16.30 -6.27 -27.70
C LYS A 175 15.19 -7.08 -27.03
N SER A 176 14.54 -6.51 -26.02
CA SER A 176 13.44 -7.13 -25.28
C SER A 176 12.06 -6.94 -25.93
N TYR A 177 11.95 -6.14 -27.00
CA TYR A 177 10.67 -5.76 -27.58
C TYR A 177 9.84 -6.95 -28.04
N GLN A 178 10.44 -7.87 -28.80
CA GLN A 178 9.71 -9.02 -29.33
C GLN A 178 9.08 -9.83 -28.20
N LYS A 179 9.87 -10.17 -27.17
CA LYS A 179 9.40 -10.94 -26.03
C LYS A 179 8.28 -10.23 -25.26
N ILE A 180 8.45 -8.94 -24.96
CA ILE A 180 7.43 -8.18 -24.21
C ILE A 180 6.17 -7.98 -25.05
N SER A 181 6.30 -7.79 -26.37
CA SER A 181 5.17 -7.62 -27.28
C SER A 181 4.36 -8.90 -27.46
N GLU A 182 5.02 -10.06 -27.53
CA GLU A 182 4.37 -11.38 -27.55
C GLU A 182 3.57 -11.65 -26.27
N LEU A 183 4.01 -11.09 -25.13
CA LEU A 183 3.37 -11.21 -23.82
C LEU A 183 2.71 -9.91 -23.34
N LYS A 184 2.28 -9.05 -24.28
CA LYS A 184 1.75 -7.71 -23.97
C LYS A 184 0.56 -7.76 -23.01
N GLU A 185 -0.35 -8.72 -23.20
CA GLU A 185 -1.58 -8.84 -22.41
C GLU A 185 -1.25 -9.24 -20.97
N GLN A 186 -0.30 -10.16 -20.81
CA GLN A 186 0.20 -10.57 -19.50
C GLN A 186 0.92 -9.42 -18.78
N ALA A 187 1.71 -8.63 -19.51
CA ALA A 187 2.42 -7.48 -18.94
C ALA A 187 1.44 -6.39 -18.47
N LEU A 188 0.44 -6.06 -19.30
CA LEU A 188 -0.60 -5.09 -18.97
C LEU A 188 -1.50 -5.58 -17.84
N LEU A 189 -1.86 -6.87 -17.83
CA LEU A 189 -2.59 -7.48 -16.71
C LEU A 189 -1.76 -7.41 -15.42
N SER A 190 -0.47 -7.73 -15.48
CA SER A 190 0.42 -7.67 -14.33
C SER A 190 0.56 -6.25 -13.78
N LYS A 191 0.64 -5.25 -14.67
CA LYS A 191 0.61 -3.83 -14.29
C LYS A 191 -0.69 -3.51 -13.55
N HIS A 192 -1.83 -3.89 -14.12
CA HIS A 192 -3.14 -3.62 -13.53
C HIS A 192 -3.33 -4.28 -12.16
N LEU A 193 -2.82 -5.50 -11.98
CA LEU A 193 -2.87 -6.21 -10.69
C LEU A 193 -1.98 -5.54 -9.64
N GLY A 194 -0.81 -5.01 -10.01
CA GLY A 194 0.10 -4.31 -9.09
C GLY A 194 -0.23 -2.84 -8.85
N GLU A 195 -1.18 -2.28 -9.58
CA GLU A 195 -1.61 -0.89 -9.43
C GLU A 195 -2.58 -0.74 -8.25
N ILE A 196 -2.27 0.16 -7.32
CA ILE A 196 -3.16 0.54 -6.24
C ILE A 196 -4.23 1.50 -6.79
N ARG A 197 -5.49 1.13 -6.61
CA ARG A 197 -6.62 1.95 -7.06
C ARG A 197 -6.72 3.23 -6.24
N ARG A 198 -7.08 4.31 -6.92
CA ARG A 198 -7.29 5.65 -6.30
C ARG A 198 -8.74 6.11 -6.37
N ASP A 199 -9.61 5.27 -6.91
CA ASP A 199 -11.01 5.52 -7.21
C ASP A 199 -11.94 4.54 -6.46
N ALA A 200 -11.43 3.86 -5.43
CA ALA A 200 -12.25 3.02 -4.56
C ALA A 200 -13.36 3.87 -3.91
N PRO A 201 -14.61 3.37 -3.86
CA PRO A 201 -15.72 4.11 -3.26
C PRO A 201 -15.50 4.23 -1.76
N LEU A 202 -15.13 5.44 -1.33
CA LEU A 202 -14.75 5.73 0.05
C LEU A 202 -15.45 7.01 0.55
N GLU A 203 -16.44 6.83 1.41
CA GLU A 203 -17.14 7.92 2.10
C GLU A 203 -16.36 8.36 3.34
N ILE A 204 -15.35 9.20 3.12
CA ILE A 204 -14.46 9.73 4.15
C ILE A 204 -14.43 11.26 4.12
N ASN A 205 -14.55 11.91 5.28
CA ASN A 205 -14.43 13.36 5.43
C ASN A 205 -13.31 13.68 6.41
N LEU A 206 -12.58 14.75 6.17
CA LEU A 206 -11.38 15.08 6.96
C LEU A 206 -11.73 15.40 8.43
N GLU A 207 -12.89 16.02 8.67
CA GLU A 207 -13.41 16.34 9.99
C GLU A 207 -13.57 15.10 10.88
N ASP A 208 -13.99 13.97 10.29
CA ASP A 208 -14.18 12.70 11.01
C ASP A 208 -12.85 12.07 11.45
N LEU A 209 -11.74 12.50 10.86
CA LEU A 209 -10.42 11.91 11.10
C LEU A 209 -9.63 12.69 12.14
N LYS A 210 -10.15 13.82 12.65
CA LYS A 210 -9.45 14.66 13.62
C LYS A 210 -9.02 13.83 14.82
N TYR A 211 -7.73 13.86 15.12
CA TYR A 211 -7.19 13.16 16.27
C TYR A 211 -7.62 13.86 17.56
N GLN A 212 -8.42 13.17 18.38
CA GLN A 212 -8.97 13.72 19.62
C GLN A 212 -8.11 13.40 20.86
N GLY A 213 -6.90 12.87 20.66
CA GLY A 213 -6.09 12.33 21.74
C GLY A 213 -6.53 10.94 22.19
N LEU A 214 -5.74 10.35 23.09
CA LEU A 214 -6.01 9.05 23.67
C LEU A 214 -6.99 9.17 24.86
N PRO A 215 -8.19 8.54 24.81
CA PRO A 215 -9.17 8.62 25.88
C PRO A 215 -8.72 7.77 27.06
N LYS A 216 -7.98 8.38 28.00
CA LYS A 216 -7.32 7.69 29.13
C LYS A 216 -8.24 6.72 29.88
N GLU A 217 -9.48 7.11 30.16
CA GLU A 217 -10.44 6.27 30.90
C GLU A 217 -10.83 5.00 30.12
N LYS A 218 -11.13 5.11 28.82
CA LYS A 218 -11.42 3.95 27.96
C LYS A 218 -10.21 3.02 27.86
N LEU A 219 -9.01 3.60 27.77
CA LEU A 219 -7.77 2.83 27.70
C LEU A 219 -7.47 2.08 28.98
N THR A 220 -7.59 2.76 30.11
CA THR A 220 -7.41 2.14 31.43
C THR A 220 -8.38 0.98 31.59
N ALA A 221 -9.67 1.18 31.32
CA ALA A 221 -10.65 0.09 31.36
C ALA A 221 -10.35 -1.06 30.38
N TYR A 222 -9.89 -0.74 29.16
CA TYR A 222 -9.53 -1.73 28.15
C TYR A 222 -8.30 -2.56 28.53
N PHE A 223 -7.29 -1.98 29.18
CA PHE A 223 -6.09 -2.72 29.63
C PHE A 223 -6.33 -3.46 30.96
N GLU A 224 -7.15 -2.89 31.87
CA GLU A 224 -7.50 -3.53 33.15
C GLU A 224 -8.31 -4.81 32.96
N THR A 225 -9.20 -4.85 31.96
CA THR A 225 -9.99 -6.05 31.65
C THR A 225 -9.18 -7.21 31.05
N ARG A 226 -7.87 -7.00 30.78
CA ARG A 226 -7.04 -7.94 30.01
C ARG A 226 -5.78 -8.44 30.73
N GLU A 227 -5.63 -8.15 32.02
CA GLU A 227 -4.42 -8.45 32.83
C GLU A 227 -3.08 -7.96 32.25
N ASP A 228 -3.09 -7.11 31.22
CA ASP A 228 -1.88 -6.62 30.55
C ASP A 228 -1.40 -5.31 31.20
N SER A 229 -1.04 -5.42 32.48
CA SER A 229 -0.61 -4.32 33.35
C SER A 229 0.74 -3.69 32.98
N SER A 230 1.44 -4.25 31.98
CA SER A 230 2.79 -3.82 31.59
C SER A 230 2.84 -2.60 30.67
N ILE A 231 1.77 -2.34 29.89
CA ILE A 231 1.73 -1.23 28.90
C ILE A 231 1.36 0.10 29.58
N CYS A 232 0.52 0.08 30.61
CA CYS A 232 0.13 1.28 31.37
C CYS A 232 1.28 1.90 32.18
N ALA A 233 2.33 1.13 32.50
CA ALA A 233 3.43 1.58 33.37
C ALA A 233 4.48 2.45 32.65
N LYS A 234 4.64 2.36 31.33
CA LYS A 234 5.75 3.01 30.59
C LYS A 234 5.48 4.43 30.08
N ARG A 235 4.30 5.01 30.33
CA ARG A 235 3.97 6.41 29.97
C ARG A 235 3.67 7.31 31.18
N ARG A 236 4.07 6.89 32.38
CA ARG A 236 4.00 7.69 33.62
C ARG A 236 5.35 8.33 34.02
N SER A 237 6.36 8.30 33.15
CA SER A 237 7.64 9.01 33.33
C SER A 237 7.82 10.07 32.26
#